data_AF-A0A3S4G7D6-F1
#
_entry.id   AF-A0A3S4G7D6-F1
#
_cell.length_a   1.000
_cell.length_b   1.000
_cell.length_c   1.000
_cell.angle_alpha   90.00
_cell.angle_beta   90.00
_cell.angle_gamma   90.00
#
_symmetry.space_group_name_H-M   'P 1'
#
loop_
_entity.id
_entity.type
_entity.pdbx_description
1 polymer ?
#
loop_
_entity_poly.entity_id
_entity_poly.type
_entity_poly.pdbx_seq_one_letter_code
_entity_poly.pdbx_strand_id
1 'polypeptide(L)'
;MIFILSFILQLHKKIDSIPPYSIRRAYAHSPEDKKRILTRVRRIRGQVEALERALESGEPCLAILQQIAAVRGASNGLMSEMVEIHLKDELVSGETTPDQRAVRMAEIGHLLRAYLK
;
A
#
# COMPACT_ATOMS: atom_id res chain seq x y z
N MET A 1 -17.02 20.79 25.97
CA MET A 1 -17.62 19.46 25.66
C MET A 1 -18.16 19.37 24.23
N ILE A 2 -18.75 20.42 23.66
CA ILE A 2 -19.31 20.43 22.28
C ILE A 2 -18.25 20.17 21.19
N PHE A 3 -17.02 20.70 21.35
CA PHE A 3 -15.93 20.50 20.38
C PHE A 3 -15.43 19.05 20.29
N ILE A 4 -15.44 18.31 21.39
CA ILE A 4 -15.02 16.90 21.43
C ILE A 4 -16.07 16.03 20.72
N LEU A 5 -17.35 16.32 20.95
CA LEU A 5 -18.45 15.61 20.26
C LEU A 5 -18.45 15.90 18.75
N SER A 6 -18.15 17.14 18.36
CA SER A 6 -17.99 17.51 16.94
C SER A 6 -16.79 16.81 16.31
N PHE A 7 -15.66 16.71 17.01
CA PHE A 7 -14.47 16.00 16.51
C PHE A 7 -14.72 14.49 16.37
N ILE A 8 -15.45 13.88 17.31
CA ILE A 8 -15.85 12.48 17.24
C ILE A 8 -16.83 12.23 16.08
N LEU A 9 -17.82 13.11 15.87
CA LEU A 9 -18.72 13.06 14.71
C LEU A 9 -17.97 13.27 13.37
N GLN A 10 -16.94 14.11 13.36
CA GLN A 10 -16.09 14.34 12.18
C GLN A 10 -15.20 13.14 11.88
N LEU A 11 -14.72 12.43 12.89
CA LEU A 11 -14.00 11.17 12.74
C LEU A 11 -14.94 10.06 12.25
N HIS A 12 -16.16 9.97 12.77
CA HIS A 12 -17.17 8.99 12.35
C HIS A 12 -17.53 9.18 10.86
N LYS A 13 -17.83 10.41 10.44
CA LYS A 13 -18.07 10.73 9.02
C LYS A 13 -16.88 10.44 8.09
N LYS A 14 -15.66 10.54 8.61
CA LYS A 14 -14.44 10.23 7.83
C LYS A 14 -14.24 8.72 7.67
N ILE A 15 -14.66 7.92 8.66
CA ILE A 15 -14.73 6.46 8.57
C ILE A 15 -15.82 6.03 7.57
N ASP A 16 -16.99 6.67 7.60
CA ASP A 16 -18.10 6.38 6.68
C ASP A 16 -17.84 6.83 5.22
N SER A 17 -16.83 7.69 5.00
CA SER A 17 -16.40 8.15 3.66
C SER A 17 -15.33 7.26 2.99
N ILE A 18 -14.87 6.21 3.69
CA ILE A 18 -13.97 5.22 3.11
C ILE A 18 -14.85 4.26 2.31
N PRO A 19 -14.76 4.23 0.96
CA PRO A 19 -15.53 3.27 0.18
C PRO A 19 -15.20 1.86 0.69
N PRO A 20 -16.19 0.97 0.86
CA PRO A 20 -15.98 -0.34 1.41
C PRO A 20 -15.05 -1.09 0.47
N TYR A 21 -13.75 -1.12 0.80
CA TYR A 21 -12.76 -1.87 0.04
C TYR A 21 -13.30 -3.28 -0.04
N SER A 22 -13.71 -3.72 -1.22
CA SER A 22 -14.36 -5.00 -1.43
C SER A 22 -13.46 -6.12 -0.90
N ILE A 23 -13.72 -6.61 0.32
CA ILE A 23 -12.94 -7.61 1.06
C ILE A 23 -12.99 -9.01 0.38
N ARG A 24 -13.40 -9.11 -0.89
CA ARG A 24 -13.62 -10.40 -1.56
C ARG A 24 -13.05 -10.51 -2.97
N ARG A 25 -11.99 -9.76 -3.29
CA ARG A 25 -11.21 -10.02 -4.51
C ARG A 25 -9.73 -10.07 -4.15
N ALA A 26 -9.09 -11.20 -4.44
CA ALA A 26 -7.70 -11.46 -4.07
C ALA A 26 -6.79 -10.39 -4.68
N TYR A 27 -5.85 -9.86 -3.90
CA TYR A 27 -4.89 -8.80 -4.26
C TYR A 27 -3.88 -9.18 -5.38
N ALA A 28 -4.16 -10.27 -6.08
CA ALA A 28 -3.43 -10.79 -7.24
C ALA A 28 -4.31 -11.90 -7.82
N HIS A 29 -4.87 -11.70 -9.01
CA HIS A 29 -5.68 -12.75 -9.63
C HIS A 29 -4.88 -14.00 -10.01
N SER A 30 -3.57 -13.84 -10.26
CA SER A 30 -2.68 -14.97 -10.54
C SER A 30 -1.97 -15.50 -9.27
N PRO A 31 -1.89 -16.83 -9.08
CA PRO A 31 -1.03 -17.45 -8.07
C PRO A 31 0.45 -17.03 -8.18
N GLU A 32 0.92 -16.72 -9.39
CA GLU A 32 2.29 -16.28 -9.65
C GLU A 32 2.53 -14.88 -9.10
N ASP A 33 1.60 -13.95 -9.35
CA ASP A 33 1.66 -12.58 -8.83
C ASP A 33 1.64 -12.60 -7.29
N LYS A 34 0.77 -13.42 -6.69
CA LYS A 34 0.73 -13.63 -5.24
C LYS A 34 2.08 -14.10 -4.70
N LYS A 35 2.70 -15.11 -5.33
CA LYS A 35 4.01 -15.64 -4.93
C LYS A 35 5.11 -14.59 -5.04
N ARG A 36 5.10 -13.79 -6.11
CA ARG A 36 6.08 -12.74 -6.39
C ARG A 36 6.00 -11.60 -5.36
N ILE A 37 4.78 -11.10 -5.10
CA ILE A 37 4.52 -10.07 -4.08
C ILE A 37 4.91 -10.56 -2.69
N LEU A 38 4.52 -11.79 -2.31
CA LEU A 38 4.92 -12.35 -1.01
C LEU A 38 6.43 -12.49 -0.86
N THR A 39 7.14 -12.83 -1.93
CA THR A 39 8.62 -12.89 -1.92
C THR A 39 9.22 -11.52 -1.61
N ARG A 40 8.69 -10.44 -2.21
CA ARG A 40 9.15 -9.08 -1.93
C ARG A 40 8.85 -8.65 -0.50
N VAL A 41 7.65 -8.93 0.01
CA VAL A 41 7.28 -8.62 1.40
C VAL A 41 8.22 -9.32 2.38
N ARG A 42 8.52 -10.62 2.15
CA ARG A 42 9.48 -11.37 2.97
C ARG A 42 10.88 -10.77 2.94
N ARG A 43 11.33 -10.28 1.78
CA ARG A 43 12.63 -9.59 1.66
C ARG A 43 12.65 -8.28 2.44
N ILE A 44 11.61 -7.45 2.33
CA ILE A 44 11.50 -6.20 3.09
C ILE A 44 11.51 -6.48 4.59
N ARG A 45 10.76 -7.51 5.04
CA ARG A 45 10.78 -7.94 6.44
C ARG A 45 12.20 -8.25 6.92
N GLY A 46 12.97 -9.03 6.15
CA GLY A 46 14.36 -9.33 6.50
C GLY A 46 15.26 -8.09 6.56
N GLN A 47 15.01 -7.08 5.72
CA GLN A 47 15.72 -5.79 5.79
C GLN A 47 15.36 -5.00 7.06
N VAL A 48 14.08 -5.02 7.47
CA VAL A 48 13.63 -4.35 8.70
C VAL A 48 14.18 -5.05 9.94
N GLU A 49 14.17 -6.39 9.97
CA GLU A 49 14.78 -7.16 11.06
C GLU A 49 16.31 -6.93 11.13
N ALA A 50 16.98 -6.70 10.00
CA ALA A 50 18.39 -6.33 10.00
C ALA A 50 18.63 -4.91 10.53
N LEU A 51 17.76 -3.96 10.18
CA LEU A 51 17.79 -2.59 10.70
C LEU A 51 17.59 -2.54 12.21
N GLU A 52 16.66 -3.33 12.73
CA GLU A 52 16.43 -3.47 14.18
C GLU A 52 17.70 -3.96 14.89
N ARG A 53 18.32 -5.05 14.41
CA ARG A 53 19.58 -5.57 14.97
C ARG A 53 20.72 -4.55 14.91
N ALA A 54 20.82 -3.78 13.82
CA ALA A 54 21.84 -2.76 13.65
C ALA A 54 21.66 -1.60 14.65
N LEU A 55 20.42 -1.25 14.97
CA LEU A 55 20.11 -0.28 16.02
C LEU A 55 20.46 -0.81 17.41
N GLU A 56 20.11 -2.06 17.70
CA GLU A 56 20.41 -2.71 18.99
C GLU A 56 21.92 -2.86 19.24
N SER A 57 22.69 -3.15 18.18
CA SER A 57 24.14 -3.33 18.26
C SER A 57 24.93 -2.02 18.22
N GLY A 58 24.26 -0.88 18.01
CA GLY A 58 24.90 0.43 17.94
C GLY A 58 25.75 0.64 16.69
N GLU A 59 25.32 0.14 15.53
CA GLU A 59 26.01 0.36 14.27
C GLU A 59 26.14 1.86 13.91
N PRO A 60 27.15 2.23 13.09
CA PRO A 60 27.36 3.61 12.69
C PRO A 60 26.11 4.23 12.03
N CYS A 61 25.80 5.50 12.33
CA CYS A 61 24.63 6.19 11.79
C CYS A 61 24.54 6.14 10.27
N LEU A 62 25.68 6.18 9.57
CA LEU A 62 25.70 6.07 8.10
C LEU A 62 25.19 4.71 7.62
N ALA A 63 25.53 3.62 8.30
CA ALA A 63 25.05 2.27 7.97
C ALA A 63 23.54 2.17 8.19
N ILE A 64 23.04 2.71 9.30
CA ILE A 64 21.59 2.80 9.59
C ILE A 64 20.86 3.57 8.49
N LEU A 65 21.37 4.73 8.08
CA LEU A 65 20.79 5.54 7.00
C LEU A 65 20.76 4.79 5.66
N GLN A 66 21.82 4.04 5.34
CA GLN A 66 21.86 3.20 4.14
C GLN A 66 20.82 2.08 4.19
N GLN A 67 20.63 1.43 5.35
CA GLN A 67 19.61 0.40 5.52
C GLN A 67 18.18 0.97 5.37
N ILE A 68 17.91 2.15 5.96
CA ILE A 68 16.62 2.85 5.78
C ILE A 68 16.39 3.18 4.30
N ALA A 69 17.40 3.69 3.59
CA ALA A 69 17.30 3.98 2.16
C ALA A 69 17.01 2.72 1.34
N ALA A 70 17.62 1.58 1.69
CA ALA A 70 17.38 0.30 1.05
C ALA A 70 15.96 -0.23 1.28
N VAL A 71 15.44 -0.13 2.53
CA VAL A 71 14.05 -0.49 2.86
C VAL A 71 13.08 0.38 2.06
N ARG A 72 13.30 1.70 2.03
CA ARG A 72 12.47 2.63 1.25
C ARG A 72 12.45 2.25 -0.23
N GLY A 73 13.61 1.96 -0.82
CA GLY A 73 13.72 1.55 -2.22
C GLY A 73 12.96 0.24 -2.50
N ALA A 74 13.07 -0.74 -1.61
CA ALA A 74 12.35 -2.00 -1.73
C ALA A 74 10.82 -1.82 -1.61
N SER A 75 10.36 -0.99 -0.68
CA SER A 75 8.95 -0.63 -0.51
C SER A 75 8.37 0.08 -1.74
N ASN A 76 9.11 1.04 -2.32
CA ASN A 76 8.69 1.71 -3.54
C ASN A 76 8.60 0.74 -4.72
N GLY A 77 9.56 -0.18 -4.85
CA GLY A 77 9.51 -1.23 -5.88
C GLY A 77 8.31 -2.17 -5.72
N LEU A 78 7.96 -2.53 -4.49
CA LEU A 78 6.75 -3.32 -4.19
C LEU A 78 5.47 -2.54 -4.54
N MET A 79 5.42 -1.25 -4.22
CA MET A 79 4.27 -0.39 -4.51
C MET A 79 4.02 -0.29 -6.02
N SER A 80 5.06 -0.02 -6.82
CA SER A 80 4.94 0.05 -8.27
C SER A 80 4.36 -1.22 -8.88
N GLU A 81 4.83 -2.38 -8.42
CA GLU A 81 4.34 -3.68 -8.90
C GLU A 81 2.88 -3.94 -8.48
N MET A 82 2.51 -3.58 -7.25
CA MET A 82 1.13 -3.75 -6.76
C MET A 82 0.15 -2.84 -7.50
N VAL A 83 0.56 -1.62 -7.83
CA VAL A 83 -0.24 -0.70 -8.66
C VAL A 83 -0.45 -1.30 -10.06
N GLU A 84 0.61 -1.82 -10.70
CA GLU A 84 0.50 -2.45 -12.01
C GLU A 84 -0.48 -3.63 -12.01
N ILE A 85 -0.35 -4.54 -11.04
CA ILE A 85 -1.25 -5.70 -10.88
C ILE A 85 -2.69 -5.21 -10.72
N HIS A 86 -2.94 -4.25 -9.82
CA HIS A 86 -4.28 -3.73 -9.57
C HIS A 86 -4.90 -3.08 -10.82
N LEU A 87 -4.15 -2.24 -11.55
CA LEU A 87 -4.65 -1.60 -12.76
C LEU A 87 -4.98 -2.64 -13.84
N LYS A 88 -4.12 -3.64 -14.03
CA LYS A 88 -4.35 -4.73 -15.00
C LYS A 88 -5.59 -5.56 -14.65
N ASP A 89 -5.75 -5.88 -13.38
CA ASP A 89 -6.83 -6.72 -12.88
C ASP A 89 -8.18 -5.97 -12.90
N GLU A 90 -8.21 -4.72 -12.48
CA GLU A 90 -9.46 -3.96 -12.28
C GLU A 90 -9.87 -3.07 -13.46
N LEU A 91 -8.93 -2.64 -14.33
CA LEU A 91 -9.25 -1.73 -15.42
C LEU A 91 -9.10 -2.35 -16.82
N VAL A 92 -8.24 -3.36 -16.96
CA VAL A 92 -7.92 -3.96 -18.27
C VAL A 92 -8.60 -5.32 -18.46
N SER A 93 -8.70 -6.12 -17.39
CA SER A 93 -9.23 -7.48 -17.46
C SER A 93 -10.76 -7.52 -17.34
N GLY A 94 -11.38 -8.40 -18.13
CA GLY A 94 -12.82 -8.63 -18.12
C GLY A 94 -13.64 -7.58 -18.89
N GLU A 95 -14.87 -7.94 -19.22
CA GLU A 95 -15.82 -7.03 -19.86
C GLU A 95 -16.37 -6.04 -18.82
N THR A 96 -15.94 -4.79 -18.91
CA THR A 96 -16.37 -3.71 -18.02
C THR A 96 -16.99 -2.56 -18.80
N THR A 97 -17.97 -1.87 -18.23
CA THR A 97 -18.49 -0.63 -18.80
C THR A 97 -17.59 0.56 -18.46
N PRO A 98 -17.65 1.67 -19.23
CA PRO A 98 -16.94 2.90 -18.87
C PRO A 98 -17.24 3.40 -17.46
N ASP A 99 -18.50 3.33 -17.02
CA ASP A 99 -18.91 3.77 -15.67
C ASP A 99 -18.30 2.91 -14.57
N GLN A 100 -18.23 1.59 -14.78
CA GLN A 100 -17.56 0.67 -13.85
C GLN A 100 -16.06 0.97 -13.73
N ARG A 101 -15.39 1.27 -14.85
CA ARG A 101 -13.97 1.67 -14.83
C ARG A 101 -13.76 3.02 -14.15
N ALA A 102 -14.67 3.98 -14.32
CA ALA A 102 -14.60 5.28 -13.67
C ALA A 102 -14.67 5.17 -12.14
N VAL A 103 -15.55 4.32 -11.61
CA VAL A 103 -15.64 4.04 -10.16
C VAL A 103 -14.35 3.40 -9.65
N ARG A 104 -13.85 2.35 -10.29
CA ARG A 104 -12.59 1.66 -9.91
C ARG A 104 -11.38 2.61 -9.98
N MET A 105 -11.33 3.49 -10.98
CA MET A 105 -10.27 4.48 -11.11
C MET A 105 -10.30 5.54 -9.98
N ALA A 106 -11.50 5.96 -9.57
CA ALA A 106 -11.65 6.87 -8.44
C ALA A 106 -11.14 6.25 -7.13
N GLU A 107 -11.35 4.94 -6.94
CA GLU A 107 -10.86 4.19 -5.79
C GLU A 107 -9.33 4.20 -5.72
N ILE A 108 -8.60 3.89 -6.80
CA ILE A 108 -7.13 3.92 -6.76
C ILE A 108 -6.54 5.33 -6.80
N GLY A 109 -7.28 6.31 -7.35
CA GLY A 109 -6.79 7.68 -7.50
C GLY A 109 -6.35 8.35 -6.20
N HIS A 110 -6.96 8.00 -5.06
CA HIS A 110 -6.53 8.53 -3.76
C HIS A 110 -5.17 7.96 -3.32
N LEU A 111 -4.92 6.67 -3.56
CA LEU A 111 -3.66 6.01 -3.24
C LEU A 111 -2.51 6.55 -4.10
N LEU A 112 -2.75 6.75 -5.39
CA LEU A 112 -1.75 7.31 -6.31
C LEU A 112 -1.37 8.74 -5.91
N ARG A 113 -2.34 9.58 -5.52
CA ARG A 113 -2.05 10.93 -5.02
C ARG A 113 -1.27 10.94 -3.71
N ALA A 114 -1.44 9.94 -2.85
CA ALA A 114 -0.66 9.83 -1.62
C ALA A 114 0.77 9.35 -1.89
N TYR A 115 0.95 8.48 -2.89
CA TYR A 115 2.23 7.91 -3.27
C TYR A 115 3.12 8.85 -4.10
N LEU A 116 2.54 9.66 -4.97
CA LEU A 116 3.28 10.55 -5.88
C LEU A 116 3.55 11.96 -5.31
N LYS A 117 3.38 12.13 -3.99
CA LYS A 117 3.83 13.34 -3.28
C LYS A 117 5.31 13.23 -2.95
#